data_AF-A0A7C5JDE0-F1
#
_entry.id   AF-A0A7C5JDE0-F1
#
_cell.length_a   1.000
_cell.length_b   1.000
_cell.length_c   1.000
_cell.angle_alpha   90.00
_cell.angle_beta   90.00
_cell.angle_gamma   90.00
#
_symmetry.space_group_name_H-M   'P 1'
#
loop_
_entity.id
_entity.type
_entity.pdbx_description
1 polymer ?
#
loop_
_entity_poly.entity_id
_entity_poly.type
_entity_poly.pdbx_seq_one_letter_code
_entity_poly.pdbx_strand_id
1 'polypeptide(L)'
;MSRFLLPLLLMLALYGTASASPLTLIYSGNLDGELEPCGCSETGNLGGLQRRATLLERLRAEAPQLVAISSGGLLRVEGAGDRLKSEYILAGFKRLGYDAIGLQWRDLALGPELVLEAGLPWVASNWHDDRLPASRLIERKAARIAFFSWLDPQQSPFQQMQGSHSLVNDDVAGLHRALREAKAAGALTVLATELPLKLAISELGLDDVDILIQRSAYEEYGEPVLQGETLVLQPGSRGMRLGRLDLTLAEGRIQSWRHQVLPMPDTIPDAEKMRDWYEDYNAAVKAAYLKRVELRKQREQGQSPYVGEEVCQTCHQAEHKTWAASDHAMAYDDLEAVGKSFDPECIQCHVVGFDQPGGFVDMSLTGHLLGVQCESCHGAGRAHVEALGKAALPNSGWDRKKICAQCHTQPHSPGFDIDAYWQKIRH
;
A
#
# COMPACT_ATOMS: atom_id res chain seq x y z
N MET A 1 30.82 80.45 30.31
CA MET A 1 29.83 79.38 30.57
C MET A 1 29.82 78.45 29.36
N SER A 2 30.61 77.36 29.42
CA SER A 2 30.76 76.39 28.33
C SER A 2 29.52 75.52 28.20
N ARG A 3 28.99 75.41 26.98
CA ARG A 3 27.94 74.45 26.61
C ARG A 3 28.60 73.16 26.16
N PHE A 4 28.49 72.10 26.95
CA PHE A 4 28.78 70.73 26.54
C PHE A 4 27.50 70.13 25.94
N LEU A 5 27.56 69.77 24.65
CA LEU A 5 26.59 68.91 23.98
C LEU A 5 27.03 67.46 24.18
N LEU A 6 26.20 66.66 24.84
CA LEU A 6 26.38 65.22 24.99
C LEU A 6 25.57 64.52 23.88
N PRO A 7 26.17 63.66 23.02
CA PRO A 7 25.39 62.89 22.07
C PRO A 7 24.83 61.64 22.77
N LEU A 8 23.52 61.49 22.75
CA LEU A 8 22.81 60.29 23.16
C LEU A 8 23.02 59.23 22.08
N LEU A 9 23.92 58.26 22.31
CA LEU A 9 24.11 57.11 21.44
C LEU A 9 22.91 56.16 21.59
N LEU A 10 22.03 56.14 20.59
CA LEU A 10 20.93 55.18 20.48
C LEU A 10 21.53 53.84 20.01
N MET A 11 21.76 52.89 20.93
CA MET A 11 22.03 51.49 20.56
C MET A 11 20.72 50.86 20.06
N LEU A 12 20.52 50.86 18.74
CA LEU A 12 19.56 49.95 18.11
C LEU A 12 20.12 48.53 18.21
N ALA A 13 19.58 47.73 19.14
CA ALA A 13 19.72 46.29 19.12
C ALA A 13 19.01 45.76 17.86
N LEU A 14 19.77 45.48 16.81
CA LEU A 14 19.34 44.68 15.66
C LEU A 14 19.08 43.26 16.17
N TYR A 15 17.87 42.99 16.65
CA TYR A 15 17.37 41.62 16.75
C TYR A 15 17.20 41.12 15.31
N GLY A 16 18.17 40.33 14.83
CA GLY A 16 18.04 39.61 13.58
C GLY A 16 16.83 38.69 13.69
N THR A 17 15.77 38.97 12.95
CA THR A 17 14.65 38.04 12.80
C THR A 17 15.19 36.81 12.06
N ALA A 18 15.26 35.67 12.74
CA ALA A 18 15.63 34.41 12.12
C ALA A 18 14.76 34.20 10.86
N SER A 19 15.41 34.01 9.71
CA SER A 19 14.73 33.93 8.42
C SER A 19 13.89 32.65 8.35
N ALA A 20 12.57 32.81 8.42
CA ALA A 20 11.63 31.71 8.30
C ALA A 20 11.71 31.11 6.88
N SER A 21 11.91 29.80 6.79
CA SER A 21 12.06 29.06 5.53
C SER A 21 10.90 28.10 5.32
N PRO A 22 10.11 28.22 4.24
CA PRO A 22 9.04 27.28 3.95
C PRO A 22 9.60 25.94 3.44
N LEU A 23 8.98 24.83 3.84
CA LEU A 23 9.28 23.48 3.37
C LEU A 23 7.98 22.69 3.19
N THR A 24 7.80 22.08 2.03
CA THR A 24 6.70 21.12 1.80
C THR A 24 7.25 19.70 1.91
N LEU A 25 6.71 18.94 2.86
CA LEU A 25 6.99 17.52 3.04
C LEU A 25 5.80 16.71 2.52
N ILE A 26 6.03 15.88 1.52
CA ILE A 26 5.09 14.87 1.05
C ILE A 26 5.49 13.54 1.66
N TYR A 27 4.55 12.85 2.30
CA TYR A 27 4.84 11.57 2.94
C TYR A 27 3.81 10.49 2.58
N SER A 28 4.28 9.24 2.60
CA SER A 28 3.47 8.03 2.37
C SER A 28 4.01 6.87 3.18
N GLY A 29 3.33 5.72 3.15
CA GLY A 29 3.74 4.50 3.82
C GLY A 29 2.71 3.41 3.63
N ASN A 30 3.10 2.16 3.92
CA ASN A 30 2.25 0.97 3.91
C ASN A 30 1.50 0.86 2.56
N LEU A 31 2.23 0.84 1.44
CA LEU A 31 1.64 0.56 0.13
C LEU A 31 0.96 -0.82 0.12
N ASP A 32 1.45 -1.76 0.92
CA ASP A 32 0.89 -3.11 1.09
C ASP A 32 0.74 -3.87 -0.24
N GLY A 33 1.71 -3.69 -1.14
CA GLY A 33 1.72 -4.38 -2.43
C GLY A 33 0.77 -3.78 -3.47
N GLU A 34 0.16 -2.62 -3.23
CA GLU A 34 -0.79 -2.02 -4.17
C GLU A 34 -0.08 -1.26 -5.30
N LEU A 35 -0.19 -1.80 -6.52
CA LEU A 35 0.42 -1.24 -7.72
C LEU A 35 -0.56 -0.30 -8.46
N GLU A 36 -1.83 -0.67 -8.48
CA GLU A 36 -2.94 -0.02 -9.15
C GLU A 36 -4.18 -0.03 -8.23
N PRO A 37 -5.14 0.89 -8.40
CA PRO A 37 -6.41 0.78 -7.69
C PRO A 37 -7.11 -0.51 -8.10
N CYS A 38 -7.72 -1.24 -7.16
CA CYS A 38 -8.47 -2.45 -7.52
C CYS A 38 -9.59 -2.17 -8.53
N GLY A 39 -10.18 -0.97 -8.51
CA GLY A 39 -11.26 -0.58 -9.45
C GLY A 39 -12.60 -1.30 -9.24
N CYS A 40 -12.65 -2.33 -8.39
CA CYS A 40 -13.83 -3.16 -8.09
C CYS A 40 -15.00 -2.41 -7.41
N SER A 41 -14.79 -1.17 -6.98
CA SER A 41 -15.86 -0.26 -6.51
C SER A 41 -15.43 1.20 -6.67
N GLU A 42 -16.38 2.11 -6.83
CA GLU A 42 -16.08 3.56 -6.90
C GLU A 42 -15.26 4.03 -5.68
N THR A 43 -15.60 3.54 -4.49
CA THR A 43 -14.89 3.86 -3.23
C THR A 43 -13.51 3.21 -3.13
N GLY A 44 -13.31 2.08 -3.81
CA GLY A 44 -12.03 1.37 -3.91
C GLY A 44 -11.15 1.85 -5.06
N ASN A 45 -11.65 2.72 -5.93
CA ASN A 45 -10.93 3.28 -7.07
C ASN A 45 -10.03 4.46 -6.66
N LEU A 46 -9.20 4.26 -5.62
CA LEU A 46 -8.25 5.24 -5.11
C LEU A 46 -6.83 4.67 -5.17
N GLY A 47 -5.85 5.53 -5.48
CA GLY A 47 -4.43 5.17 -5.46
C GLY A 47 -3.88 4.75 -6.81
N GLY A 48 -2.92 3.82 -6.79
CA GLY A 48 -2.13 3.41 -7.94
C GLY A 48 -0.88 4.26 -8.18
N LEU A 49 0.20 3.61 -8.61
CA LEU A 49 1.49 4.27 -8.83
C LEU A 49 1.46 5.25 -10.01
N GLN A 50 0.59 5.03 -11.00
CA GLN A 50 0.42 5.96 -12.12
C GLN A 50 -0.23 7.29 -11.69
N ARG A 51 -1.34 7.25 -10.95
CA ARG A 51 -1.96 8.46 -10.39
C ARG A 51 -1.05 9.17 -9.39
N ARG A 52 -0.33 8.39 -8.57
CA ARG A 52 0.69 8.91 -7.64
C ARG A 52 1.80 9.65 -8.38
N ALA A 53 2.27 9.13 -9.50
CA ALA A 53 3.26 9.79 -10.33
C ALA A 53 2.77 11.16 -10.82
N THR A 54 1.54 11.25 -11.33
CA THR A 54 0.91 12.51 -11.75
C THR A 54 0.78 13.48 -10.59
N LEU A 55 0.30 13.01 -9.44
CA LEU A 55 0.12 13.87 -8.26
C LEU A 55 1.46 14.41 -7.76
N LEU A 56 2.50 13.59 -7.67
CA LEU A 56 3.84 14.02 -7.27
C LEU A 56 4.44 15.02 -8.27
N GLU A 57 4.20 14.87 -9.57
CA GLU A 57 4.64 15.84 -10.58
C GLU A 57 3.95 17.20 -10.42
N ARG A 58 2.63 17.21 -10.22
CA ARG A 58 1.87 18.44 -9.94
C ARG A 58 2.39 19.13 -8.68
N LEU A 59 2.62 18.37 -7.61
CA LEU A 59 3.15 18.88 -6.35
C LEU A 59 4.57 19.44 -6.54
N ARG A 60 5.45 18.76 -7.30
CA ARG A 60 6.80 19.26 -7.59
C ARG A 60 6.80 20.52 -8.44
N ALA A 61 5.84 20.67 -9.34
CA ALA A 61 5.67 21.90 -10.11
C ALA A 61 5.18 23.06 -9.22
N GLU A 62 4.28 22.79 -8.27
CA GLU A 62 3.79 23.76 -7.28
C GLU A 62 4.89 24.17 -6.28
N ALA A 63 5.62 23.19 -5.75
CA ALA A 63 6.67 23.34 -4.75
C ALA A 63 7.97 22.67 -5.21
N PRO A 64 8.83 23.35 -5.99
CA PRO A 64 10.06 22.79 -6.55
C PRO A 64 11.10 22.33 -5.51
N GLN A 65 10.92 22.74 -4.25
CA GLN A 65 11.78 22.38 -3.13
C GLN A 65 11.13 21.35 -2.20
N LEU A 66 10.01 20.74 -2.62
CA LEU A 66 9.39 19.71 -1.80
C LEU A 66 10.34 18.52 -1.57
N VAL A 67 10.08 17.84 -0.47
CA VAL A 67 10.73 16.58 -0.12
C VAL A 67 9.68 15.51 -0.07
N ALA A 68 9.91 14.40 -0.78
CA ALA A 68 9.02 13.26 -0.82
C ALA A 68 9.64 12.09 -0.07
N ILE A 69 9.02 11.63 1.01
CA ILE A 69 9.50 10.49 1.80
C ILE A 69 8.44 9.40 1.93
N SER A 70 8.88 8.16 2.15
CA SER A 70 8.00 7.05 2.48
C SER A 70 8.49 6.36 3.73
N SER A 71 7.58 5.90 4.60
CA SER A 71 7.94 5.08 5.76
C SER A 71 8.17 3.61 5.41
N GLY A 72 8.10 3.22 4.14
CA GLY A 72 8.26 1.83 3.68
C GLY A 72 6.94 1.07 3.62
N GLY A 73 7.06 -0.26 3.71
CA GLY A 73 5.90 -1.16 3.60
C GLY A 73 5.38 -1.20 2.17
N LEU A 74 6.28 -1.22 1.21
CA LEU A 74 5.99 -1.21 -0.22
C LEU A 74 5.41 -2.55 -0.67
N LEU A 75 5.95 -3.65 -0.14
CA LEU A 75 5.67 -5.00 -0.63
C LEU A 75 4.62 -5.72 0.23
N ARG A 76 3.94 -6.69 -0.38
CA ARG A 76 3.11 -7.69 0.29
C ARG A 76 3.20 -9.00 -0.51
N VAL A 77 3.44 -10.09 0.19
CA VAL A 77 3.64 -11.42 -0.40
C VAL A 77 2.79 -12.43 0.35
N GLU A 78 1.78 -12.95 -0.31
CA GLU A 78 0.81 -13.94 0.15
C GLU A 78 0.74 -15.13 -0.83
N GLY A 79 1.16 -14.97 -2.09
CA GLY A 79 1.11 -15.99 -3.13
C GLY A 79 2.28 -15.96 -4.13
N ALA A 80 2.32 -16.98 -4.98
CA ALA A 80 3.42 -17.18 -5.95
C ALA A 80 3.51 -16.10 -7.05
N GLY A 81 2.43 -15.33 -7.28
CA GLY A 81 2.42 -14.22 -8.25
C GLY A 81 3.07 -12.93 -7.73
N ASP A 82 3.22 -12.81 -6.41
CA ASP A 82 3.51 -11.51 -5.78
C ASP A 82 4.97 -11.08 -5.96
N ARG A 83 5.86 -12.01 -6.32
CA ARG A 83 7.23 -11.66 -6.69
C ARG A 83 7.27 -10.74 -7.90
N LEU A 84 6.52 -11.07 -8.95
CA LEU A 84 6.46 -10.25 -10.16
C LEU A 84 5.94 -8.85 -9.82
N LYS A 85 4.81 -8.78 -9.13
CA LYS A 85 4.22 -7.51 -8.68
C LYS A 85 5.19 -6.70 -7.82
N SER A 86 5.90 -7.35 -6.89
CA SER A 86 6.90 -6.71 -6.03
C SER A 86 8.06 -6.11 -6.82
N GLU A 87 8.60 -6.83 -7.81
CA GLU A 87 9.65 -6.31 -8.69
C GLU A 87 9.19 -5.06 -9.46
N TYR A 88 7.95 -5.07 -9.97
CA TYR A 88 7.37 -3.90 -10.65
C TYR A 88 7.04 -2.74 -9.70
N ILE A 89 6.63 -3.00 -8.45
CA ILE A 89 6.46 -1.95 -7.43
C ILE A 89 7.78 -1.23 -7.17
N LEU A 90 8.88 -1.98 -6.98
CA LEU A 90 10.20 -1.40 -6.74
C LEU A 90 10.67 -0.57 -7.94
N ALA A 91 10.52 -1.10 -9.16
CA ALA A 91 10.82 -0.38 -10.39
C ALA A 91 9.95 0.88 -10.56
N GLY A 92 8.67 0.80 -10.21
CA GLY A 92 7.73 1.92 -10.25
C GLY A 92 8.13 3.02 -9.25
N PHE A 93 8.46 2.66 -8.02
CA PHE A 93 8.92 3.60 -6.99
C PHE A 93 10.19 4.34 -7.39
N LYS A 94 11.08 3.70 -8.16
CA LYS A 94 12.28 4.35 -8.69
C LYS A 94 11.91 5.51 -9.62
N ARG A 95 10.86 5.35 -10.44
CA ARG A 95 10.33 6.40 -11.35
C ARG A 95 9.57 7.50 -10.60
N LEU A 96 9.08 7.24 -9.39
CA LEU A 96 8.41 8.24 -8.55
C LEU A 96 9.41 9.25 -7.96
N GLY A 97 10.67 8.87 -7.76
CA GLY A 97 11.74 9.77 -7.31
C GLY A 97 11.58 10.24 -5.86
N TYR A 98 11.25 9.33 -4.94
CA TYR A 98 11.30 9.64 -3.50
C TYR A 98 12.71 10.03 -3.07
N ASP A 99 12.81 10.90 -2.08
CA ASP A 99 14.08 11.36 -1.49
C ASP A 99 14.62 10.37 -0.46
N ALA A 100 13.73 9.72 0.31
CA ALA A 100 14.06 8.64 1.22
C ALA A 100 12.88 7.68 1.37
N ILE A 101 13.18 6.40 1.59
CA ILE A 101 12.20 5.35 1.86
C ILE A 101 12.70 4.56 3.06
N GLY A 102 11.93 4.55 4.15
CA GLY A 102 12.19 3.70 5.30
C GLY A 102 12.00 2.24 4.93
N LEU A 103 12.83 1.35 5.49
CA LEU A 103 12.67 -0.08 5.32
C LEU A 103 11.76 -0.64 6.42
N GLN A 104 10.82 -1.51 6.05
CA GLN A 104 9.99 -2.29 6.97
C GLN A 104 10.24 -3.80 6.82
N TRP A 105 9.84 -4.61 7.81
CA TRP A 105 10.02 -6.06 7.74
C TRP A 105 9.31 -6.71 6.55
N ARG A 106 8.16 -6.16 6.17
CA ARG A 106 7.37 -6.67 5.03
C ARG A 106 8.08 -6.47 3.69
N ASP A 107 8.91 -5.44 3.56
CA ASP A 107 9.72 -5.20 2.36
C ASP A 107 10.77 -6.31 2.14
N LEU A 108 11.09 -7.07 3.18
CA LEU A 108 12.07 -8.16 3.14
C LEU A 108 11.43 -9.54 2.90
N ALA A 109 10.13 -9.60 2.58
CA ALA A 109 9.40 -10.86 2.40
C ALA A 109 9.97 -11.77 1.29
N LEU A 110 10.64 -11.19 0.29
CA LEU A 110 11.32 -11.92 -0.80
C LEU A 110 12.83 -12.04 -0.61
N GLY A 111 13.33 -11.70 0.58
CA GLY A 111 14.73 -11.64 0.93
C GLY A 111 15.36 -10.24 0.77
N PRO A 112 16.46 -9.96 1.50
CA PRO A 112 17.08 -8.63 1.52
C PRO A 112 17.70 -8.23 0.17
N GLU A 113 18.19 -9.18 -0.62
CA GLU A 113 18.88 -8.87 -1.88
C GLU A 113 17.99 -8.14 -2.88
N LEU A 114 16.70 -8.49 -2.94
CA LEU A 114 15.74 -7.78 -3.82
C LEU A 114 15.64 -6.28 -3.46
N VAL A 115 15.64 -5.96 -2.16
CA VAL A 115 15.59 -4.59 -1.66
C VAL A 115 16.90 -3.85 -1.94
N LEU A 116 18.03 -4.51 -1.66
CA LEU A 116 19.38 -3.94 -1.85
C LEU A 116 19.67 -3.64 -3.33
N GLU A 117 19.24 -4.52 -4.24
CA GLU A 117 19.46 -4.39 -5.68
C GLU A 117 18.48 -3.42 -6.37
N ALA A 118 17.34 -3.08 -5.73
CA ALA A 118 16.33 -2.19 -6.31
C ALA A 118 16.86 -0.77 -6.63
N GLY A 119 17.93 -0.34 -5.96
CA GLY A 119 18.52 0.99 -6.14
C GLY A 119 17.58 2.13 -5.71
N LEU A 120 16.70 1.87 -4.75
CA LEU A 120 15.85 2.85 -4.10
C LEU A 120 16.59 3.53 -2.94
N PRO A 121 16.15 4.73 -2.50
CA PRO A 121 16.78 5.49 -1.42
C PRO A 121 16.42 4.94 -0.04
N TRP A 122 16.70 3.65 0.18
CA TRP A 122 16.39 2.94 1.41
C TRP A 122 17.15 3.51 2.60
N VAL A 123 16.48 3.53 3.76
CA VAL A 123 17.06 3.87 5.06
C VAL A 123 16.65 2.81 6.07
N ALA A 124 17.62 2.32 6.83
CA ALA A 124 17.42 1.39 7.94
C ALA A 124 18.44 1.72 9.03
N SER A 125 18.00 2.49 10.03
CA SER A 125 18.83 3.08 11.09
C SER A 125 19.50 2.06 12.00
N ASN A 126 18.98 0.84 12.03
CA ASN A 126 19.54 -0.27 12.78
C ASN A 126 19.95 -1.43 11.88
N TRP A 127 20.19 -1.23 10.59
CA TRP A 127 20.77 -2.29 9.77
C TRP A 127 22.12 -2.76 10.34
N HIS A 128 22.38 -4.06 10.32
CA HIS A 128 23.54 -4.64 11.00
C HIS A 128 24.90 -4.34 10.33
N ASP A 129 24.89 -3.97 9.04
CA ASP A 129 26.09 -3.68 8.24
C ASP A 129 25.93 -2.37 7.44
N ASP A 130 26.92 -2.03 6.61
CA ASP A 130 26.97 -0.76 5.87
C ASP A 130 26.23 -0.80 4.51
N ARG A 131 25.52 -1.87 4.16
CA ARG A 131 24.83 -1.99 2.85
C ARG A 131 23.62 -1.05 2.74
N LEU A 132 23.04 -0.67 3.88
CA LEU A 132 21.98 0.34 3.95
C LEU A 132 22.43 1.51 4.81
N PRO A 133 22.18 2.76 4.37
CA PRO A 133 22.53 3.91 5.18
C PRO A 133 21.64 3.98 6.43
N ALA A 134 22.26 4.25 7.57
CA ALA A 134 21.54 4.43 8.84
C ALA A 134 20.65 5.68 8.86
N SER A 135 20.96 6.67 8.03
CA SER A 135 20.15 7.87 7.83
C SER A 135 20.39 8.48 6.45
N ARG A 136 19.49 9.35 6.03
CA ARG A 136 19.66 10.12 4.79
C ARG A 136 19.44 11.60 5.03
N LEU A 137 20.46 12.40 4.74
CA LEU A 137 20.37 13.86 4.75
C LEU A 137 19.85 14.35 3.41
N ILE A 138 18.79 15.15 3.45
CA ILE A 138 18.13 15.76 2.29
C ILE A 138 18.23 17.27 2.44
N GLU A 139 18.80 17.94 1.45
CA GLU A 139 19.00 19.39 1.47
C GLU A 139 18.15 20.07 0.38
N ARG A 140 17.45 21.14 0.78
CA ARG A 140 16.57 21.96 -0.07
C ARG A 140 16.70 23.42 0.32
N LYS A 141 17.52 24.17 -0.43
CA LYS A 141 17.90 25.55 -0.09
C LYS A 141 18.40 25.64 1.36
N ALA A 142 17.64 26.30 2.25
CA ALA A 142 17.99 26.49 3.66
C ALA A 142 17.46 25.37 4.57
N ALA A 143 16.61 24.46 4.07
CA ALA A 143 16.09 23.34 4.84
C ALA A 143 17.00 22.12 4.71
N ARG A 144 17.31 21.50 5.86
CA ARG A 144 18.05 20.24 5.97
C ARG A 144 17.18 19.25 6.73
N ILE A 145 17.01 18.05 6.19
CA ILE A 145 16.15 17.01 6.80
C ILE A 145 16.99 15.75 6.93
N ALA A 146 17.06 15.20 8.13
CA ALA A 146 17.69 13.91 8.37
C ALA A 146 16.59 12.86 8.58
N PHE A 147 16.47 11.93 7.63
CA PHE A 147 15.50 10.85 7.67
C PHE A 147 16.11 9.57 8.24
N PHE A 148 15.39 8.95 9.17
CA PHE A 148 15.73 7.73 9.89
C PHE A 148 14.58 6.72 9.78
N SER A 149 14.89 5.43 9.92
CA SER A 149 13.88 4.37 9.90
C SER A 149 14.28 3.25 10.85
N TRP A 150 13.46 2.95 11.85
CA TRP A 150 13.72 1.92 12.83
C TRP A 150 12.86 0.68 12.59
N LEU A 151 13.51 -0.47 12.39
CA LEU A 151 12.87 -1.78 12.33
C LEU A 151 12.89 -2.40 13.73
N ASP A 152 11.73 -2.68 14.30
CA ASP A 152 11.65 -3.35 15.60
C ASP A 152 12.20 -4.79 15.51
N PRO A 153 13.32 -5.13 16.18
CA PRO A 153 13.87 -6.48 16.15
C PRO A 153 12.89 -7.55 16.65
N GLN A 154 11.94 -7.20 17.53
CA GLN A 154 10.94 -8.12 18.05
C GLN A 154 9.89 -8.54 17.01
N GLN A 155 9.76 -7.76 15.92
CA GLN A 155 8.85 -8.06 14.82
C GLN A 155 9.55 -8.74 13.63
N SER A 156 10.83 -9.10 13.79
CA SER A 156 11.59 -9.81 12.76
C SER A 156 10.92 -11.15 12.41
N PRO A 157 10.63 -11.43 11.12
CA PRO A 157 10.19 -12.75 10.68
C PRO A 157 11.19 -13.87 10.99
N PHE A 158 12.46 -13.51 11.26
CA PHE A 158 13.55 -14.44 11.55
C PHE A 158 13.84 -14.59 13.04
N GLN A 159 13.05 -13.98 13.94
CA GLN A 159 13.30 -13.96 15.38
C GLN A 159 13.47 -15.36 16.00
N GLN A 160 12.79 -16.37 15.46
CA GLN A 160 12.84 -17.75 15.97
C GLN A 160 13.99 -18.59 15.40
N MET A 161 14.72 -18.09 14.39
CA MET A 161 15.81 -18.84 13.77
C MET A 161 17.05 -18.84 14.66
N GLN A 162 17.62 -20.03 14.90
CA GLN A 162 18.88 -20.18 15.63
C GLN A 162 20.07 -19.81 14.72
N GLY A 163 21.02 -19.02 15.21
CA GLY A 163 22.21 -18.59 14.46
C GLY A 163 22.29 -17.08 14.26
N SER A 164 23.27 -16.61 13.48
CA SER A 164 23.50 -15.18 13.22
C SER A 164 22.65 -14.69 12.04
N HIS A 165 21.32 -14.80 12.18
CA HIS A 165 20.34 -14.39 11.15
C HIS A 165 19.74 -13.01 11.40
N SER A 166 20.19 -12.29 12.43
CA SER A 166 19.72 -10.93 12.68
C SER A 166 20.19 -10.01 11.56
N LEU A 167 19.23 -9.37 10.89
CA LEU A 167 19.51 -8.35 9.87
C LEU A 167 19.68 -6.96 10.46
N VAL A 168 19.27 -6.79 11.73
CA VAL A 168 19.27 -5.50 12.42
C VAL A 168 19.90 -5.61 13.81
N ASN A 169 20.43 -4.49 14.28
CA ASN A 169 20.89 -4.30 15.65
C ASN A 169 19.70 -3.96 16.56
N ASP A 170 19.77 -4.38 17.81
CA ASP A 170 18.78 -4.09 18.86
C ASP A 170 19.11 -2.85 19.69
N ASP A 171 20.37 -2.41 19.68
CA ASP A 171 20.82 -1.23 20.41
C ASP A 171 20.37 0.10 19.77
N VAL A 172 19.55 0.85 20.51
CA VAL A 172 19.05 2.17 20.13
C VAL A 172 20.09 3.29 20.28
N ALA A 173 21.23 3.06 20.96
CA ALA A 173 22.21 4.10 21.24
C ALA A 173 22.81 4.71 19.95
N GLY A 174 22.96 3.90 18.90
CA GLY A 174 23.39 4.36 17.57
C GLY A 174 22.39 5.34 16.96
N LEU A 175 21.09 5.01 16.98
CA LEU A 175 20.01 5.88 16.52
C LEU A 175 20.00 7.20 17.30
N HIS A 176 20.04 7.14 18.63
CA HIS A 176 20.04 8.33 19.49
C HIS A 176 21.19 9.27 19.21
N ARG A 177 22.40 8.72 19.03
CA ARG A 177 23.58 9.52 18.69
C ARG A 177 23.38 10.24 17.36
N ALA A 178 22.95 9.52 16.34
CA ALA A 178 22.77 10.08 15.01
C ALA A 178 21.64 11.13 14.95
N LEU A 179 20.54 10.93 15.69
CA LEU A 179 19.47 11.92 15.85
C LEU A 179 19.99 13.21 16.52
N ARG A 180 20.72 13.10 17.64
CA ARG A 180 21.32 14.26 18.32
C ARG A 180 22.29 15.02 17.43
N GLU A 181 23.15 14.32 16.71
CA GLU A 181 24.12 14.92 15.79
C GLU A 181 23.42 15.67 14.65
N ALA A 182 22.39 15.06 14.05
CA ALA A 182 21.59 15.70 13.01
C ALA A 182 20.87 16.96 13.51
N LYS A 183 20.24 16.86 14.69
CA LYS A 183 19.52 17.96 15.33
C LYS A 183 20.46 19.11 15.73
N ALA A 184 21.63 18.80 16.27
CA ALA A 184 22.68 19.78 16.58
C ALA A 184 23.25 20.44 15.32
N ALA A 185 23.27 19.74 14.19
CA ALA A 185 23.62 20.29 12.88
C ALA A 185 22.50 21.14 12.24
N GLY A 186 21.38 21.35 12.93
CA GLY A 186 20.25 22.16 12.45
C GLY A 186 19.37 21.46 11.42
N ALA A 187 19.44 20.13 11.32
CA ALA A 187 18.52 19.36 10.49
C ALA A 187 17.22 19.07 11.23
N LEU A 188 16.10 19.13 10.51
CA LEU A 188 14.82 18.59 10.94
C LEU A 188 14.92 17.06 10.96
N THR A 189 14.67 16.45 12.11
CA THR A 189 14.76 15.00 12.29
C THR A 189 13.42 14.32 12.03
N VAL A 190 13.43 13.34 11.12
CA VAL A 190 12.24 12.53 10.78
C VAL A 190 12.55 11.07 11.04
N LEU A 191 11.77 10.43 11.91
CA LEU A 191 11.90 9.01 12.23
C LEU A 191 10.67 8.25 11.74
N ALA A 192 10.88 7.20 10.94
CA ALA A 192 9.85 6.24 10.57
C ALA A 192 9.96 4.95 11.40
N THR A 193 8.83 4.38 11.83
CA THR A 193 8.81 3.06 12.48
C THR A 193 7.41 2.42 12.42
N GLU A 194 7.34 1.09 12.54
CA GLU A 194 6.07 0.38 12.72
C GLU A 194 5.66 0.23 14.20
N LEU A 195 6.49 0.66 15.14
CA LEU A 195 6.14 0.64 16.56
C LEU A 195 4.91 1.51 16.84
N PRO A 196 3.92 1.02 17.61
CA PRO A 196 2.87 1.85 18.17
C PRO A 196 3.46 3.00 19.00
N LEU A 197 2.84 4.18 18.97
CA LEU A 197 3.34 5.41 19.64
C LEU A 197 3.82 5.17 21.07
N LYS A 198 3.08 4.40 21.87
CA LYS A 198 3.46 4.08 23.26
C LYS A 198 4.83 3.38 23.33
N LEU A 199 5.08 2.41 22.45
CA LEU A 199 6.35 1.69 22.38
C LEU A 199 7.44 2.56 21.76
N ALA A 200 7.13 3.35 20.74
CA ALA A 200 8.09 4.32 20.19
C ALA A 200 8.59 5.30 21.28
N ILE A 201 7.71 5.79 22.16
CA ILE A 201 8.09 6.64 23.29
C ILE A 201 8.97 5.88 24.29
N SER A 202 8.58 4.68 24.70
CA SER A 202 9.28 3.96 25.77
C SER A 202 10.58 3.29 25.33
N GLU A 203 10.67 2.85 24.07
CA GLU A 203 11.80 2.09 23.54
C GLU A 203 12.77 2.95 22.74
N LEU A 204 12.26 3.86 21.90
CA LEU A 204 13.09 4.72 21.07
C LEU A 204 13.36 6.07 21.69
N GLY A 205 12.47 6.61 22.53
CA GLY A 205 12.57 7.98 23.00
C GLY A 205 12.41 9.01 21.85
N LEU A 206 11.75 10.13 22.11
CA LEU A 206 11.39 11.09 21.06
C LEU A 206 12.01 12.49 21.24
N ASP A 207 12.85 12.69 22.25
CA ASP A 207 13.42 14.02 22.58
C ASP A 207 14.18 14.65 21.40
N ASP A 208 14.85 13.82 20.61
CA ASP A 208 15.61 14.22 19.42
C ASP A 208 14.86 13.98 18.10
N VAL A 209 13.55 13.75 18.14
CA VAL A 209 12.70 13.49 16.97
C VAL A 209 11.70 14.63 16.78
N ASP A 210 11.79 15.37 15.68
CA ASP A 210 10.85 16.46 15.38
C ASP A 210 9.58 15.93 14.70
N ILE A 211 9.70 14.92 13.84
CA ILE A 211 8.57 14.26 13.17
C ILE A 211 8.69 12.73 13.31
N LEU A 212 7.64 12.08 13.82
CA LEU A 212 7.51 10.63 13.87
C LEU A 212 6.47 10.17 12.84
N ILE A 213 6.86 9.33 11.88
CA ILE A 213 5.92 8.66 10.98
C ILE A 213 5.73 7.22 11.47
N GLN A 214 4.55 6.94 12.01
CA GLN A 214 4.20 5.60 12.51
C GLN A 214 3.18 4.91 11.61
N ARG A 215 3.03 3.59 11.79
CA ARG A 215 1.98 2.80 11.13
C ARG A 215 0.59 3.36 11.44
N SER A 216 -0.27 3.40 10.43
CA SER A 216 -1.67 3.83 10.55
C SER A 216 -2.55 2.70 11.06
N ALA A 217 -3.69 3.03 11.66
CA ALA A 217 -4.79 2.10 11.84
C ALA A 217 -5.44 1.79 10.47
N TYR A 218 -4.72 1.03 9.63
CA TYR A 218 -5.11 0.68 8.26
C TYR A 218 -5.44 1.90 7.36
N GLU A 219 -6.54 1.85 6.59
CA GLU A 219 -6.96 2.88 5.62
C GLU A 219 -7.35 4.23 6.25
N GLU A 220 -7.43 4.29 7.59
CA GLU A 220 -7.68 5.53 8.32
C GLU A 220 -6.45 6.43 8.25
N TYR A 221 -6.67 7.63 7.73
CA TYR A 221 -5.67 8.67 7.78
C TYR A 221 -5.75 9.34 9.15
N GLY A 222 -4.73 9.12 10.00
CA GLY A 222 -4.67 9.77 11.31
C GLY A 222 -4.39 11.26 11.18
N GLU A 223 -5.20 12.08 11.84
CA GLU A 223 -4.91 13.51 12.03
C GLU A 223 -3.55 13.65 12.74
N PRO A 224 -2.70 14.62 12.35
CA PRO A 224 -1.43 14.85 13.05
C PRO A 224 -1.63 15.14 14.53
N VAL A 225 -0.83 14.49 15.37
CA VAL A 225 -0.87 14.68 16.84
C VAL A 225 0.46 15.18 17.33
N LEU A 226 0.46 16.23 18.17
CA LEU A 226 1.65 16.65 18.89
C LEU A 226 1.81 15.83 20.17
N GLN A 227 2.94 15.15 20.29
CA GLN A 227 3.37 14.42 21.48
C GLN A 227 4.62 15.10 22.03
N GLY A 228 4.45 15.94 23.05
CA GLY A 228 5.52 16.85 23.47
C GLY A 228 5.86 17.83 22.35
N GLU A 229 7.11 17.81 21.89
CA GLU A 229 7.58 18.61 20.73
C GLU A 229 7.56 17.83 19.41
N THR A 230 7.26 16.52 19.44
CA THR A 230 7.27 15.67 18.25
C THR A 230 5.93 15.68 17.55
N LEU A 231 5.93 15.94 16.24
CA LEU A 231 4.74 15.81 15.39
C LEU A 231 4.59 14.36 14.91
N VAL A 232 3.56 13.68 15.36
CA VAL A 232 3.25 12.30 15.00
C VAL A 232 2.33 12.28 13.79
N LEU A 233 2.72 11.53 12.76
CA LEU A 233 2.04 11.41 11.47
C LEU A 233 1.71 9.94 11.17
N GLN A 234 0.57 9.72 10.52
CA GLN A 234 0.14 8.42 10.03
C GLN A 234 -0.20 8.51 8.53
N PRO A 235 0.47 7.75 7.64
CA PRO A 235 0.36 7.93 6.18
C PRO A 235 -0.86 7.27 5.52
N GLY A 236 -1.76 6.64 6.28
CA GLY A 236 -2.74 5.68 5.77
C GLY A 236 -2.09 4.34 5.34
N SER A 237 -2.77 3.62 4.44
CA SER A 237 -2.30 2.38 3.80
C SER A 237 -2.74 2.29 2.33
N ARG A 238 -2.32 1.24 1.63
CA ARG A 238 -2.70 0.86 0.25
C ARG A 238 -2.37 1.89 -0.84
N GLY A 239 -1.62 2.91 -0.45
CA GLY A 239 -1.27 4.02 -1.30
C GLY A 239 -2.45 4.79 -1.89
N MET A 240 -3.62 4.79 -1.26
CA MET A 240 -4.82 5.50 -1.73
C MET A 240 -4.71 7.02 -1.62
N ARG A 241 -3.79 7.52 -0.78
CA ARG A 241 -3.60 8.93 -0.44
C ARG A 241 -2.12 9.26 -0.27
N LEU A 242 -1.79 10.55 -0.34
CA LEU A 242 -0.52 11.11 0.13
C LEU A 242 -0.78 12.11 1.26
N GLY A 243 0.16 12.19 2.20
CA GLY A 243 0.21 13.27 3.16
C GLY A 243 0.97 14.47 2.64
N ARG A 244 0.44 15.66 2.85
CA ARG A 244 1.15 16.92 2.65
C ARG A 244 1.27 17.65 3.97
N LEU A 245 2.48 18.06 4.29
CA LEU A 245 2.80 18.88 5.45
C LEU A 245 3.59 20.10 4.98
N ASP A 246 2.96 21.26 5.03
CA ASP A 246 3.61 22.54 4.75
C ASP A 246 4.13 23.12 6.07
N LEU A 247 5.44 23.28 6.16
CA LEU A 247 6.18 23.69 7.34
C LEU A 247 6.77 25.09 7.15
N THR A 248 6.76 25.86 8.23
CA THR A 248 7.61 27.05 8.38
C THR A 248 8.72 26.71 9.37
N LEU A 249 9.97 26.74 8.91
CA LEU A 249 11.14 26.43 9.73
C LEU A 249 11.88 27.72 10.12
N ALA A 250 12.36 27.79 11.36
CA ALA A 250 13.35 28.78 11.78
C ALA A 250 14.46 28.06 12.54
N GLU A 251 15.71 28.28 12.15
CA GLU A 251 16.89 27.62 12.75
C GLU A 251 16.75 26.08 12.80
N GLY A 252 16.18 25.50 11.75
CA GLY A 252 15.95 24.05 11.65
C GLY A 252 14.74 23.51 12.44
N ARG A 253 13.99 24.37 13.15
CA ARG A 253 12.86 23.98 14.01
C ARG A 253 11.52 24.38 13.43
N ILE A 254 10.50 23.55 13.64
CA ILE A 254 9.13 23.79 13.20
C ILE A 254 8.53 24.94 14.01
N GLN A 255 8.16 26.04 13.34
CA GLN A 255 7.46 27.18 13.94
C GLN A 255 5.95 27.08 13.77
N SER A 256 5.53 26.61 12.59
CA SER A 256 4.13 26.38 12.26
C SER A 256 4.02 25.29 11.21
N TRP A 257 2.90 24.61 11.17
CA TRP A 257 2.62 23.59 10.16
C TRP A 257 1.16 23.60 9.72
N ARG A 258 0.92 23.17 8.48
CA ARG A 258 -0.40 22.87 7.93
C ARG A 258 -0.35 21.49 7.31
N HIS A 259 -1.34 20.68 7.62
CA HIS A 259 -1.46 19.33 7.09
C HIS A 259 -2.65 19.19 6.15
N GLN A 260 -2.50 18.36 5.13
CA GLN A 260 -3.57 18.00 4.21
C GLN A 260 -3.43 16.53 3.77
N VAL A 261 -4.56 15.85 3.66
CA VAL A 261 -4.67 14.53 3.03
C VAL A 261 -5.03 14.70 1.56
N LEU A 262 -4.24 14.08 0.69
CA LEU A 262 -4.41 14.16 -0.77
C LEU A 262 -4.89 12.80 -1.30
N PRO A 263 -6.20 12.59 -1.50
CA PRO A 263 -6.70 11.37 -2.11
C PRO A 263 -6.32 11.27 -3.59
N MET A 264 -6.28 10.05 -4.12
CA MET A 264 -5.96 9.80 -5.53
C MET A 264 -7.12 9.12 -6.28
N PRO A 265 -8.24 9.82 -6.51
CA PRO A 265 -9.35 9.33 -7.32
C PRO A 265 -9.00 9.22 -8.80
N ASP A 266 -9.88 8.59 -9.56
CA ASP A 266 -9.83 8.44 -11.02
C ASP A 266 -9.79 9.77 -11.80
N THR A 267 -10.23 10.87 -11.19
CA THR A 267 -10.04 12.21 -11.76
C THR A 267 -8.57 12.66 -11.82
N ILE A 268 -7.65 11.96 -11.15
CA ILE A 268 -6.21 12.10 -11.38
C ILE A 268 -5.83 11.17 -12.54
N PRO A 269 -5.40 11.70 -13.70
CA PRO A 269 -5.02 10.88 -14.82
C PRO A 269 -3.73 10.12 -14.52
N ASP A 270 -3.58 8.95 -15.15
CA ASP A 270 -2.36 8.16 -15.09
C ASP A 270 -1.19 8.90 -15.74
N ALA A 271 -0.02 8.80 -15.12
CA ALA A 271 1.17 9.49 -15.61
C ALA A 271 1.71 8.84 -16.89
N GLU A 272 1.85 9.65 -17.94
CA GLU A 272 2.43 9.24 -19.24
C GLU A 272 3.80 8.55 -19.09
N LYS A 273 4.66 9.03 -18.18
CA LYS A 273 5.99 8.45 -17.91
C LYS A 273 5.97 7.05 -17.29
N MET A 274 4.80 6.57 -16.87
CA MET A 274 4.59 5.25 -16.29
C MET A 274 3.93 4.29 -17.28
N ARG A 275 3.55 4.74 -18.49
CA ARG A 275 2.79 3.92 -19.45
C ARG A 275 3.55 2.66 -19.84
N ASP A 276 4.81 2.79 -20.26
CA ASP A 276 5.67 1.67 -20.65
C ASP A 276 5.85 0.67 -19.50
N TRP A 277 6.10 1.15 -18.29
CA TRP A 277 6.22 0.30 -17.10
C TRP A 277 4.94 -0.51 -16.82
N TYR A 278 3.76 0.10 -17.01
CA TYR A 278 2.49 -0.55 -16.76
C TYR A 278 2.11 -1.53 -17.88
N GLU A 279 2.39 -1.18 -19.15
CA GLU A 279 2.24 -2.08 -20.29
C GLU A 279 3.14 -3.31 -20.14
N ASP A 280 4.40 -3.12 -19.76
CA ASP A 280 5.35 -4.20 -19.48
C ASP A 280 4.87 -5.08 -18.32
N TYR A 281 4.34 -4.49 -17.24
CA TYR A 281 3.77 -5.24 -16.12
C TYR A 281 2.62 -6.15 -16.57
N ASN A 282 1.63 -5.58 -17.26
CA ASN A 282 0.48 -6.35 -17.74
C ASN A 282 0.90 -7.45 -18.72
N ALA A 283 1.87 -7.18 -19.61
CA ALA A 283 2.41 -8.19 -20.50
C ALA A 283 3.09 -9.36 -19.73
N ALA A 284 3.85 -9.05 -18.68
CA ALA A 284 4.49 -10.04 -17.84
C ALA A 284 3.49 -10.87 -17.02
N VAL A 285 2.46 -10.23 -16.43
CA VAL A 285 1.37 -10.92 -15.72
C VAL A 285 0.64 -11.86 -16.67
N LYS A 286 0.29 -11.38 -17.88
CA LYS A 286 -0.35 -12.20 -18.91
C LYS A 286 0.51 -13.40 -19.30
N ALA A 287 1.81 -13.21 -19.51
CA ALA A 287 2.72 -14.30 -19.85
C ALA A 287 2.82 -15.34 -18.72
N ALA A 288 2.90 -14.89 -17.46
CA ALA A 288 2.92 -15.77 -16.29
C ALA A 288 1.61 -16.55 -16.14
N TYR A 289 0.46 -15.89 -16.36
CA TYR A 289 -0.84 -16.51 -16.36
C TYR A 289 -0.96 -17.59 -17.46
N LEU A 290 -0.62 -17.28 -18.71
CA LEU A 290 -0.68 -18.25 -19.81
C LEU A 290 0.20 -19.48 -19.56
N LYS A 291 1.37 -19.30 -18.94
CA LYS A 291 2.22 -20.42 -18.52
C LYS A 291 1.55 -21.29 -17.46
N ARG A 292 0.83 -20.68 -16.50
CA ARG A 292 0.04 -21.41 -15.49
C ARG A 292 -1.11 -22.18 -16.13
N VAL A 293 -1.82 -21.55 -17.06
CA VAL A 293 -2.90 -22.18 -17.84
C VAL A 293 -2.40 -23.42 -18.56
N GLU A 294 -1.26 -23.35 -19.25
CA GLU A 294 -0.69 -24.50 -19.95
C GLU A 294 -0.35 -25.65 -19.00
N LEU A 295 0.25 -25.34 -17.84
CA LEU A 295 0.53 -26.34 -16.80
C LEU A 295 -0.75 -26.97 -16.23
N ARG A 296 -1.83 -26.19 -16.05
CA ARG A 296 -3.12 -26.70 -15.58
C ARG A 296 -3.80 -27.54 -16.65
N LYS A 297 -3.79 -27.14 -17.92
CA LYS A 297 -4.31 -27.94 -19.06
C LYS A 297 -3.75 -29.37 -19.09
N GLN A 298 -2.47 -29.53 -18.75
CA GLN A 298 -1.80 -30.84 -18.70
C GLN A 298 -2.20 -31.69 -17.48
N ARG A 299 -2.68 -31.05 -16.41
CA ARG A 299 -3.01 -31.68 -15.12
C ARG A 299 -4.51 -31.88 -14.92
N GLU A 300 -5.34 -31.12 -15.63
CA GLU A 300 -6.79 -31.21 -15.54
C GLU A 300 -7.23 -32.59 -16.07
N GLN A 301 -7.61 -33.47 -15.16
CA GLN A 301 -8.04 -34.83 -15.44
C GLN A 301 -9.30 -35.12 -14.64
N GLY A 302 -10.18 -35.93 -15.23
CA GLY A 302 -11.45 -36.28 -14.62
C GLY A 302 -12.52 -35.21 -14.83
N GLN A 303 -13.63 -35.37 -14.11
CA GLN A 303 -14.81 -34.55 -14.25
C GLN A 303 -14.76 -33.41 -13.23
N SER A 304 -14.84 -32.16 -13.70
CA SER A 304 -14.86 -30.97 -12.82
C SER A 304 -15.96 -31.08 -11.77
N PRO A 305 -15.77 -30.81 -10.47
CA PRO A 305 -16.86 -30.85 -9.49
C PRO A 305 -17.89 -29.73 -9.72
N TYR A 306 -17.57 -28.76 -10.56
CA TYR A 306 -18.44 -27.67 -10.96
C TYR A 306 -19.25 -28.05 -12.22
N VAL A 307 -20.47 -27.56 -12.33
CA VAL A 307 -21.38 -27.84 -13.45
C VAL A 307 -21.74 -26.62 -14.28
N GLY A 308 -21.58 -25.41 -13.73
CA GLY A 308 -21.99 -24.16 -14.35
C GLY A 308 -23.47 -23.81 -14.11
N GLU A 309 -23.78 -22.53 -14.26
CA GLU A 309 -25.12 -21.97 -14.12
C GLU A 309 -26.15 -22.61 -15.06
N GLU A 310 -25.77 -22.93 -16.31
CA GLU A 310 -26.73 -23.40 -17.32
C GLU A 310 -27.38 -24.72 -16.90
N VAL A 311 -26.60 -25.58 -16.22
CA VAL A 311 -27.09 -26.83 -15.63
C VAL A 311 -28.04 -26.54 -14.47
N CYS A 312 -27.72 -25.56 -13.63
CA CYS A 312 -28.57 -25.13 -12.51
C CYS A 312 -29.92 -24.59 -13.01
N GLN A 313 -29.92 -23.82 -14.11
CA GLN A 313 -31.12 -23.25 -14.74
C GLN A 313 -32.15 -24.32 -15.12
N THR A 314 -31.73 -25.55 -15.43
CA THR A 314 -32.65 -26.64 -15.83
C THR A 314 -33.67 -27.00 -14.76
N CYS A 315 -33.37 -26.76 -13.48
CA CYS A 315 -34.24 -27.03 -12.34
C CYS A 315 -34.57 -25.78 -11.50
N HIS A 316 -33.74 -24.74 -11.56
CA HIS A 316 -33.83 -23.52 -10.75
C HIS A 316 -34.03 -22.27 -11.62
N GLN A 317 -35.08 -22.25 -12.45
CA GLN A 317 -35.28 -21.15 -13.42
C GLN A 317 -35.55 -19.79 -12.74
N ALA A 318 -36.27 -19.79 -11.62
CA ALA A 318 -36.66 -18.57 -10.92
C ALA A 318 -35.43 -17.91 -10.26
N GLU A 319 -34.64 -18.72 -9.56
CA GLU A 319 -33.41 -18.32 -8.89
C GLU A 319 -32.37 -17.85 -9.92
N HIS A 320 -32.20 -18.61 -11.00
CA HIS A 320 -31.32 -18.25 -12.10
C HIS A 320 -31.70 -16.89 -12.72
N LYS A 321 -33.00 -16.60 -12.89
CA LYS A 321 -33.44 -15.31 -13.42
C LYS A 321 -33.04 -14.13 -12.52
N THR A 322 -33.10 -14.32 -11.21
CA THR A 322 -32.62 -13.30 -10.25
C THR A 322 -31.11 -13.09 -10.38
N TRP A 323 -30.34 -14.19 -10.44
CA TRP A 323 -28.89 -14.13 -10.61
C TRP A 323 -28.47 -13.47 -11.94
N ALA A 324 -29.06 -13.88 -13.06
CA ALA A 324 -28.72 -13.40 -14.40
C ALA A 324 -28.98 -11.89 -14.58
N ALA A 325 -29.82 -11.29 -13.75
CA ALA A 325 -30.09 -9.86 -13.75
C ALA A 325 -29.15 -9.05 -12.85
N SER A 326 -28.17 -9.69 -12.20
CA SER A 326 -27.23 -9.06 -11.27
C SER A 326 -25.86 -8.80 -11.88
N ASP A 327 -25.10 -7.88 -11.28
CA ASP A 327 -23.73 -7.55 -11.70
C ASP A 327 -22.79 -8.77 -11.61
N HIS A 328 -23.09 -9.76 -10.76
CA HIS A 328 -22.33 -11.00 -10.66
C HIS A 328 -22.32 -11.81 -11.96
N ALA A 329 -23.41 -11.78 -12.73
CA ALA A 329 -23.48 -12.47 -14.02
C ALA A 329 -22.58 -11.80 -15.08
N MET A 330 -22.38 -10.48 -14.97
CA MET A 330 -21.55 -9.67 -15.88
C MET A 330 -20.09 -9.57 -15.44
N ALA A 331 -19.74 -10.13 -14.27
CA ALA A 331 -18.46 -9.86 -13.62
C ALA A 331 -17.23 -10.12 -14.52
N TYR A 332 -17.23 -11.19 -15.32
CA TYR A 332 -16.09 -11.48 -16.18
C TYR A 332 -15.97 -10.50 -17.37
N ASP A 333 -17.10 -10.05 -17.93
CA ASP A 333 -17.13 -9.10 -19.03
C ASP A 333 -16.49 -7.76 -18.63
N ASP A 334 -16.70 -7.35 -17.37
CA ASP A 334 -16.06 -6.16 -16.81
C ASP A 334 -14.53 -6.29 -16.79
N LEU A 335 -14.00 -7.49 -16.51
CA LEU A 335 -12.55 -7.73 -16.59
C LEU A 335 -12.04 -7.67 -18.02
N GLU A 336 -12.78 -8.18 -18.99
CA GLU A 336 -12.39 -8.10 -20.40
C GLU A 336 -12.38 -6.65 -20.89
N ALA A 337 -13.38 -5.85 -20.50
CA ALA A 337 -13.49 -4.45 -20.88
C ALA A 337 -12.29 -3.60 -20.42
N VAL A 338 -11.68 -3.95 -19.28
CA VAL A 338 -10.48 -3.26 -18.74
C VAL A 338 -9.18 -4.02 -19.00
N GLY A 339 -9.21 -5.13 -19.73
CA GLY A 339 -8.03 -5.91 -20.08
C GLY A 339 -7.38 -6.62 -18.89
N LYS A 340 -8.16 -7.08 -17.91
CA LYS A 340 -7.71 -7.75 -16.67
C LYS A 340 -8.14 -9.21 -16.56
N SER A 341 -8.65 -9.82 -17.64
CA SER A 341 -9.05 -11.23 -17.70
C SER A 341 -7.91 -12.26 -17.61
N PHE A 342 -6.67 -11.81 -17.37
CA PHE A 342 -5.49 -12.64 -17.11
C PHE A 342 -4.84 -12.35 -15.75
N ASP A 343 -5.39 -11.40 -14.98
CA ASP A 343 -4.84 -10.99 -13.68
C ASP A 343 -5.43 -11.87 -12.57
N PRO A 344 -4.62 -12.72 -11.90
CA PRO A 344 -5.11 -13.60 -10.84
C PRO A 344 -5.79 -12.87 -9.68
N GLU A 345 -5.37 -11.64 -9.35
CA GLU A 345 -5.99 -10.85 -8.27
C GLU A 345 -7.42 -10.42 -8.61
N CYS A 346 -7.72 -10.28 -9.91
CA CYS A 346 -9.05 -9.99 -10.42
C CYS A 346 -9.87 -11.28 -10.64
N ILE A 347 -9.28 -12.28 -11.31
CA ILE A 347 -9.98 -13.50 -11.71
C ILE A 347 -10.54 -14.25 -10.49
N GLN A 348 -9.81 -14.29 -9.36
CA GLN A 348 -10.24 -15.01 -8.16
C GLN A 348 -11.66 -14.67 -7.68
N CYS A 349 -12.14 -13.46 -7.94
CA CYS A 349 -13.46 -12.97 -7.54
C CYS A 349 -14.45 -12.87 -8.71
N HIS A 350 -14.04 -13.19 -9.94
CA HIS A 350 -14.82 -12.94 -11.16
C HIS A 350 -15.12 -14.21 -11.97
N VAL A 351 -14.74 -15.39 -11.46
CA VAL A 351 -15.05 -16.71 -12.05
C VAL A 351 -15.36 -17.73 -10.96
N VAL A 352 -15.90 -18.88 -11.33
CA VAL A 352 -16.15 -19.99 -10.40
C VAL A 352 -14.88 -20.82 -10.18
N GLY A 353 -14.47 -20.96 -8.92
CA GLY A 353 -13.46 -21.94 -8.52
C GLY A 353 -12.05 -21.68 -9.03
N PHE A 354 -11.66 -20.42 -9.23
CA PHE A 354 -10.28 -20.09 -9.65
C PHE A 354 -9.24 -20.70 -8.71
N ASP A 355 -8.18 -21.27 -9.28
CA ASP A 355 -7.13 -22.03 -8.58
C ASP A 355 -7.63 -23.18 -7.67
N GLN A 356 -8.90 -23.58 -7.78
CA GLN A 356 -9.44 -24.80 -7.16
C GLN A 356 -9.40 -25.98 -8.14
N PRO A 357 -9.25 -27.23 -7.64
CA PRO A 357 -9.35 -28.42 -8.48
C PRO A 357 -10.67 -28.45 -9.28
N GLY A 358 -10.58 -28.58 -10.62
CA GLY A 358 -11.73 -28.59 -11.50
C GLY A 358 -12.43 -27.25 -11.73
N GLY A 359 -12.02 -26.17 -11.05
CA GLY A 359 -12.61 -24.84 -11.27
C GLY A 359 -11.99 -24.11 -12.48
N PHE A 360 -12.30 -22.82 -12.62
CA PHE A 360 -11.87 -22.05 -13.79
C PHE A 360 -10.35 -22.09 -14.03
N VAL A 361 -9.98 -22.27 -15.29
CA VAL A 361 -8.61 -22.29 -15.80
C VAL A 361 -8.44 -21.24 -16.89
N ASP A 362 -9.26 -21.29 -17.93
CA ASP A 362 -9.20 -20.45 -19.12
C ASP A 362 -10.50 -20.58 -19.90
N MET A 363 -10.89 -19.54 -20.64
CA MET A 363 -12.12 -19.54 -21.43
C MET A 363 -12.20 -20.74 -22.41
N SER A 364 -11.07 -21.15 -23.00
CA SER A 364 -11.06 -22.27 -23.95
C SER A 364 -11.27 -23.65 -23.30
N LEU A 365 -11.05 -23.78 -22.00
CA LEU A 365 -11.14 -25.05 -21.27
C LEU A 365 -12.36 -25.12 -20.36
N THR A 366 -12.63 -24.03 -19.64
CA THR A 366 -13.65 -23.94 -18.58
C THR A 366 -14.54 -22.71 -18.79
N GLY A 367 -14.87 -22.37 -20.04
CA GLY A 367 -15.69 -21.20 -20.37
C GLY A 367 -17.08 -21.19 -19.70
N HIS A 368 -17.64 -22.37 -19.39
CA HIS A 368 -18.89 -22.49 -18.64
C HIS A 368 -18.79 -22.05 -17.16
N LEU A 369 -17.59 -21.74 -16.66
CA LEU A 369 -17.32 -21.25 -15.29
C LEU A 369 -17.01 -19.74 -15.24
N LEU A 370 -17.24 -19.01 -16.33
CA LEU A 370 -17.05 -17.56 -16.40
C LEU A 370 -18.10 -16.82 -15.57
N GLY A 371 -17.68 -15.74 -14.90
CA GLY A 371 -18.54 -14.93 -14.04
C GLY A 371 -18.70 -15.48 -12.62
N VAL A 372 -19.36 -14.70 -11.77
CA VAL A 372 -19.70 -15.12 -10.40
C VAL A 372 -21.05 -15.81 -10.45
N GLN A 373 -21.05 -17.15 -10.49
CA GLN A 373 -22.27 -17.95 -10.73
C GLN A 373 -22.88 -18.51 -9.44
N CYS A 374 -23.92 -19.35 -9.59
CA CYS A 374 -24.57 -20.09 -8.51
C CYS A 374 -23.54 -20.81 -7.61
N GLU A 375 -22.54 -21.45 -8.21
CA GLU A 375 -21.55 -22.26 -7.51
C GLU A 375 -20.53 -21.41 -6.72
N SER A 376 -20.41 -20.11 -6.98
CA SER A 376 -19.60 -19.18 -6.14
C SER A 376 -20.22 -19.00 -4.75
N CYS A 377 -21.55 -19.05 -4.65
CA CYS A 377 -22.27 -18.91 -3.38
C CYS A 377 -22.58 -20.27 -2.77
N HIS A 378 -23.11 -21.21 -3.57
CA HIS A 378 -23.60 -22.49 -3.08
C HIS A 378 -22.54 -23.59 -3.05
N GLY A 379 -21.40 -23.39 -3.70
CA GLY A 379 -20.33 -24.38 -3.85
C GLY A 379 -20.55 -25.31 -5.03
N ALA A 380 -19.58 -26.18 -5.27
CA ALA A 380 -19.55 -27.11 -6.40
C ALA A 380 -20.78 -28.04 -6.45
N GLY A 381 -21.52 -28.01 -7.57
CA GLY A 381 -22.87 -28.56 -7.70
C GLY A 381 -22.96 -29.95 -8.29
N ARG A 382 -21.87 -30.57 -8.78
CA ARG A 382 -21.96 -31.85 -9.48
C ARG A 382 -22.65 -32.95 -8.67
N ALA A 383 -22.23 -33.14 -7.41
CA ALA A 383 -22.81 -34.18 -6.56
C ALA A 383 -24.32 -33.95 -6.30
N HIS A 384 -24.74 -32.68 -6.22
CA HIS A 384 -26.15 -32.31 -6.08
C HIS A 384 -26.94 -32.72 -7.34
N VAL A 385 -26.42 -32.40 -8.53
CA VAL A 385 -27.04 -32.74 -9.82
C VAL A 385 -27.11 -34.26 -10.02
N GLU A 386 -26.01 -34.98 -9.79
CA GLU A 386 -25.95 -36.44 -9.96
C GLU A 386 -26.88 -37.18 -8.99
N ALA A 387 -27.10 -36.62 -7.80
CA ALA A 387 -28.04 -37.15 -6.81
C ALA A 387 -29.50 -36.72 -7.05
N LEU A 388 -29.81 -36.04 -8.18
CA LEU A 388 -31.13 -35.49 -8.50
C LEU A 388 -31.68 -34.61 -7.36
N GLY A 389 -30.82 -33.75 -6.82
CA GLY A 389 -31.15 -32.81 -5.76
C GLY A 389 -31.17 -33.38 -4.34
N LYS A 390 -30.92 -34.69 -4.16
CA LYS A 390 -30.93 -35.34 -2.83
C LYS A 390 -29.71 -35.00 -1.97
N ALA A 391 -28.58 -34.70 -2.58
CA ALA A 391 -27.39 -34.24 -1.87
C ALA A 391 -27.45 -32.72 -1.70
N ALA A 392 -27.17 -32.21 -0.50
CA ALA A 392 -27.11 -30.77 -0.28
C ALA A 392 -25.88 -30.15 -0.97
N LEU A 393 -26.00 -28.88 -1.39
CA LEU A 393 -24.86 -28.12 -1.91
C LEU A 393 -23.85 -27.85 -0.77
N PRO A 394 -22.53 -27.81 -1.07
CA PRO A 394 -21.47 -27.71 -0.06
C PRO A 394 -21.62 -26.54 0.92
N ASN A 395 -22.11 -25.39 0.44
CA ASN A 395 -22.21 -24.18 1.24
C ASN A 395 -23.60 -23.97 1.87
N SER A 396 -24.50 -24.96 1.80
CA SER A 396 -25.87 -24.87 2.34
C SER A 396 -25.94 -24.51 3.84
N GLY A 397 -24.90 -24.81 4.61
CA GLY A 397 -24.79 -24.44 6.03
C GLY A 397 -24.05 -23.13 6.33
N TRP A 398 -23.62 -22.39 5.30
CA TRP A 398 -22.90 -21.13 5.50
C TRP A 398 -23.88 -19.99 5.75
N ASP A 399 -23.51 -19.08 6.65
CA ASP A 399 -24.23 -17.82 6.80
C ASP A 399 -23.91 -16.85 5.64
N ARG A 400 -24.76 -15.83 5.50
CA ARG A 400 -24.64 -14.79 4.46
C ARG A 400 -23.26 -14.11 4.50
N LYS A 401 -22.73 -13.86 5.70
CA LYS A 401 -21.46 -13.14 5.87
C LYS A 401 -20.31 -13.96 5.34
N LYS A 402 -20.28 -15.26 5.66
CA LYS A 402 -19.26 -16.18 5.17
C LYS A 402 -19.31 -16.32 3.64
N ILE A 403 -20.50 -16.38 3.03
CA ILE A 403 -20.65 -16.47 1.57
C ILE A 403 -20.09 -15.22 0.89
N CYS A 404 -20.53 -14.02 1.32
CA CYS A 404 -20.12 -12.77 0.68
C CYS A 404 -18.65 -12.42 0.92
N ALA A 405 -18.11 -12.75 2.11
CA ALA A 405 -16.73 -12.42 2.49
C ALA A 405 -15.65 -13.19 1.70
N GLN A 406 -16.05 -14.13 0.83
CA GLN A 406 -15.13 -14.76 -0.13
C GLN A 406 -14.52 -13.74 -1.09
N CYS A 407 -15.28 -12.70 -1.46
CA CYS A 407 -14.86 -11.68 -2.42
C CYS A 407 -15.00 -10.25 -1.85
N HIS A 408 -16.05 -10.00 -1.07
CA HIS A 408 -16.30 -8.70 -0.43
C HIS A 408 -15.51 -8.54 0.85
N THR A 409 -14.23 -8.26 0.69
CA THR A 409 -13.31 -7.89 1.76
C THR A 409 -13.11 -6.38 1.78
N GLN A 410 -12.59 -5.83 2.88
CA GLN A 410 -12.29 -4.40 2.97
C GLN A 410 -11.42 -3.89 1.79
N PRO A 411 -10.38 -4.62 1.34
CA PRO A 411 -9.59 -4.21 0.18
C PRO A 411 -10.36 -4.09 -1.15
N HIS A 412 -11.26 -5.03 -1.42
CA HIS A 412 -11.94 -5.15 -2.72
C HIS A 412 -13.30 -4.45 -2.75
N SER A 413 -13.99 -4.38 -1.61
CA SER A 413 -15.33 -3.83 -1.48
C SER A 413 -15.47 -3.03 -0.17
N PRO A 414 -14.74 -1.90 -0.02
CA PRO A 414 -14.72 -1.12 1.22
C PRO A 414 -16.09 -0.54 1.61
N GLY A 415 -17.00 -0.35 0.65
CA GLY A 415 -18.38 0.09 0.87
C GLY A 415 -19.40 -1.05 1.03
N PHE A 416 -18.95 -2.31 1.23
CA PHE A 416 -19.83 -3.46 1.30
C PHE A 416 -20.76 -3.40 2.52
N ASP A 417 -22.06 -3.28 2.27
CA ASP A 417 -23.12 -3.46 3.25
C ASP A 417 -23.88 -4.76 2.96
N ILE A 418 -23.71 -5.74 3.85
CA ILE A 418 -24.25 -7.08 3.60
C ILE A 418 -25.77 -7.10 3.49
N ASP A 419 -26.49 -6.31 4.28
CA ASP A 419 -27.94 -6.38 4.29
C ASP A 419 -28.54 -5.76 3.02
N ALA A 420 -27.96 -4.66 2.53
CA ALA A 420 -28.32 -4.03 1.27
C ALA A 420 -27.93 -4.89 0.06
N TYR A 421 -26.71 -5.42 0.02
CA TYR A 421 -26.21 -6.23 -1.11
C TYR A 421 -26.96 -7.56 -1.19
N TRP A 422 -27.27 -8.19 -0.06
CA TRP A 422 -28.03 -9.43 -0.02
C TRP A 422 -29.41 -9.29 -0.67
N GLN A 423 -30.07 -8.13 -0.54
CA GLN A 423 -31.37 -7.92 -1.19
C GLN A 423 -31.32 -8.03 -2.71
N LYS A 424 -30.16 -7.72 -3.32
CA LYS A 424 -29.98 -7.73 -4.78
C LYS A 424 -29.86 -9.14 -5.35
N ILE A 425 -29.47 -10.12 -4.55
CA ILE A 425 -29.13 -11.47 -5.02
C ILE A 425 -29.95 -12.59 -4.39
N ARG A 426 -30.62 -12.33 -3.25
CA ARG A 426 -31.41 -13.35 -2.53
C ARG A 426 -32.52 -13.94 -3.41
N HIS A 427 -32.74 -15.23 -3.24
CA HIS A 427 -33.80 -15.99 -3.87
C HIS A 427 -34.26 -17.13 -2.96
#